data_AF-A0A4W5N8S7-F1
#
_entry.id   AF-A0A4W5N8S7-F1
#
_cell.length_a   1.000
_cell.length_b   1.000
_cell.length_c   1.000
_cell.angle_alpha   90.00
_cell.angle_beta   90.00
_cell.angle_gamma   90.00
#
_symmetry.space_group_name_H-M   'P 1'
#
loop_
_entity.id
_entity.type
_entity.pdbx_description
1 polymer ?
#
loop_
_entity_poly.entity_id
_entity_poly.type
_entity_poly.pdbx_seq_one_letter_code
_entity_poly.pdbx_strand_id
1 'polypeptide(L)'
;MLELSLGDEAVINKKLPKELLLRIFSFLDVVTLCRCAQVSRSWNVLALDGSNWQRIDLFDFQRDIEGRVVENISKRCGGFLRKLSLRGCLGVGDSALRTFSQNCRNIELLSLNGCTKITDSLYNYVLLTC
;
A
#
# COMPACT_ATOMS: atom_id res chain seq x y z
N MET A 1 18.33 34.27 33.83
CA MET A 1 17.00 33.68 34.13
C MET A 1 16.45 33.17 32.80
N LEU A 2 16.58 31.86 32.58
CA LEU A 2 15.98 31.01 31.53
C LEU A 2 16.18 31.38 30.05
N GLU A 3 17.36 31.05 29.50
CA GLU A 3 17.42 30.56 28.11
C GLU A 3 16.91 29.11 28.10
N LEU A 4 15.62 28.92 27.77
CA LEU A 4 15.11 27.61 27.40
C LEU A 4 15.71 27.26 26.04
N SER A 5 16.72 26.40 26.03
CA SER A 5 17.24 25.75 24.83
C SER A 5 16.14 24.87 24.22
N LEU A 6 15.25 25.48 23.44
CA LEU A 6 14.25 24.81 22.58
C LEU A 6 14.88 24.04 21.39
N GLY A 7 16.19 23.81 21.42
CA GLY A 7 16.96 23.34 20.27
C GLY A 7 17.06 21.82 20.12
N ASP A 8 16.59 21.02 21.08
CA ASP A 8 16.78 19.56 21.00
C ASP A 8 15.74 18.78 21.82
N GLU A 9 14.45 19.09 21.66
CA GLU A 9 13.45 18.02 21.80
C GLU A 9 13.75 17.02 20.68
N ALA A 10 14.63 16.06 20.96
CA ALA A 10 15.13 15.13 19.97
C ALA A 10 13.94 14.45 19.30
N VAL A 11 13.71 14.85 18.05
CA VAL A 11 12.62 14.40 17.18
C VAL A 11 12.55 12.88 17.25
N ILE A 12 11.35 12.30 17.31
CA ILE A 12 11.13 10.86 17.46
C ILE A 12 12.02 9.99 16.54
N ASN A 13 12.34 10.51 15.34
CA ASN A 13 13.22 9.92 14.33
C ASN A 13 14.67 9.71 14.78
N LYS A 14 15.14 10.45 15.79
CA LYS A 14 16.47 10.33 16.40
C LYS A 14 16.47 9.46 17.66
N LYS A 15 15.31 9.28 18.30
CA LYS A 15 15.18 8.51 19.55
C LYS A 15 14.81 7.05 19.34
N LEU A 16 14.05 6.73 18.29
CA LEU A 16 13.62 5.37 18.00
C LEU A 16 14.44 4.75 16.85
N PRO A 17 14.95 3.52 17.02
CA PRO A 17 15.48 2.72 15.92
C PRO A 17 14.42 2.52 14.83
N LYS A 18 14.88 2.39 13.58
CA LYS A 18 14.01 2.23 12.41
C LYS A 18 13.05 1.04 12.53
N GLU A 19 13.47 -0.02 13.22
CA GLU A 19 12.69 -1.25 13.42
C GLU A 19 11.46 -0.98 14.28
N LEU A 20 11.58 -0.12 15.30
CA LEU A 20 10.45 0.25 16.14
C LEU A 20 9.49 1.20 15.40
N LEU A 21 10.02 2.09 14.55
CA LEU A 21 9.19 2.93 13.69
C LEU A 21 8.43 2.11 12.65
N LEU A 22 9.07 1.13 12.03
CA LEU A 22 8.41 0.15 11.15
C LEU A 22 7.33 -0.62 11.91
N ARG A 23 7.62 -1.02 13.16
CA ARG A 23 6.62 -1.70 13.98
C ARG A 23 5.41 -0.81 14.26
N ILE A 24 5.60 0.48 14.52
CA ILE A 24 4.49 1.45 14.67
C ILE A 24 3.71 1.56 13.36
N PHE A 25 4.41 1.70 12.23
CA PHE A 25 3.79 1.86 10.92
C PHE A 25 2.98 0.62 10.50
N SER A 26 3.36 -0.57 10.98
CA SER A 26 2.61 -1.81 10.72
C SER A 26 1.18 -1.84 11.31
N PHE A 27 0.83 -0.89 12.18
CA PHE A 27 -0.53 -0.73 12.72
C PHE A 27 -1.35 0.35 12.00
N LEU A 28 -0.76 1.08 11.05
CA LEU A 28 -1.43 2.16 10.35
C LEU A 28 -2.14 1.63 9.10
N ASP A 29 -3.31 2.19 8.80
CA ASP A 29 -4.00 1.90 7.54
C ASP A 29 -3.27 2.54 6.35
N VAL A 30 -3.66 2.10 5.15
CA VAL A 30 -3.10 2.54 3.87
C VAL A 30 -3.15 4.06 3.70
N VAL A 31 -4.24 4.70 4.09
CA VAL A 31 -4.43 6.15 3.93
C VAL A 31 -3.50 6.90 4.87
N THR A 32 -3.37 6.42 6.11
CA THR A 32 -2.53 6.98 7.14
C THR A 32 -1.05 6.78 6.79
N LEU A 33 -0.65 5.62 6.27
CA LEU A 33 0.69 5.40 5.72
C LEU A 33 1.00 6.36 4.58
N CYS A 34 0.07 6.58 3.64
CA CYS A 34 0.23 7.55 2.56
C CYS A 34 0.40 8.99 3.08
N ARG A 35 -0.25 9.36 4.18
CA ARG A 35 -0.05 10.65 4.85
C ARG A 35 1.31 10.70 5.54
N CYS A 36 1.71 9.64 6.25
CA CYS A 36 3.04 9.53 6.87
C CYS A 36 4.16 9.68 5.84
N ALA A 37 3.98 9.12 4.63
CA ALA A 37 4.95 9.22 3.55
C ALA A 37 5.22 10.67 3.08
N GLN A 38 4.33 11.61 3.39
CA GLN A 38 4.44 13.03 3.02
C GLN A 38 5.10 13.88 4.12
N VAL A 39 5.36 13.32 5.30
CA VAL A 39 5.87 14.08 6.46
C VAL A 39 7.36 14.44 6.32
N SER A 40 8.20 13.49 5.88
CA SER A 40 9.64 13.70 5.73
C SER A 40 10.25 12.65 4.80
N ARG A 41 11.50 12.86 4.33
CA ARG A 41 12.23 11.85 3.55
C ARG A 41 12.39 10.52 4.30
N SER A 42 12.64 10.57 5.60
CA SER A 42 12.78 9.35 6.43
C SER A 42 11.46 8.61 6.56
N TRP A 43 10.36 9.34 6.82
CA TRP A 43 9.03 8.75 6.91
C TRP A 43 8.53 8.24 5.56
N ASN A 44 8.92 8.87 4.45
CA ASN A 44 8.64 8.38 3.12
C ASN A 44 9.20 6.96 2.92
N VAL A 45 10.48 6.75 3.27
CA VAL A 45 11.11 5.43 3.16
C VAL A 45 10.43 4.41 4.06
N LEU A 46 10.15 4.76 5.32
CA LEU A 46 9.54 3.83 6.28
C LEU A 46 8.08 3.50 5.94
N ALA A 47 7.29 4.49 5.54
CA ALA A 47 5.88 4.31 5.19
C ALA A 47 5.72 3.49 3.91
N LEU A 48 6.70 3.56 2.99
CA LEU A 48 6.72 2.77 1.76
C LEU A 48 7.51 1.46 1.89
N ASP A 49 7.98 1.11 3.08
CA ASP A 49 8.62 -0.19 3.31
C ASP A 49 7.63 -1.33 3.05
N GLY A 50 8.00 -2.26 2.19
CA GLY A 50 7.11 -3.32 1.73
C GLY A 50 6.53 -4.21 2.84
N SER A 51 7.19 -4.30 4.01
CA SER A 51 6.65 -5.04 5.15
C SER A 51 5.32 -4.48 5.67
N ASN A 52 5.07 -3.18 5.47
CA ASN A 52 3.81 -2.52 5.85
C ASN A 52 2.66 -2.79 4.87
N TRP A 53 2.96 -3.32 3.67
CA TRP A 53 2.01 -3.44 2.57
C TRP A 53 1.66 -4.88 2.21
N GLN A 54 1.91 -5.84 3.12
CA GLN A 54 1.60 -7.26 2.85
C GLN A 54 0.11 -7.54 2.70
N ARG A 55 -0.74 -6.75 3.36
CA ARG A 55 -2.20 -6.89 3.31
C ARG A 55 -2.83 -5.52 3.11
N ILE A 56 -3.61 -5.39 2.04
CA ILE A 56 -4.32 -4.17 1.68
C ILE A 56 -5.79 -4.54 1.48
N ASP A 57 -6.67 -3.87 2.21
CA ASP A 57 -8.11 -3.91 1.95
C ASP A 57 -8.59 -2.52 1.57
N LEU A 58 -9.23 -2.42 0.40
CA LEU A 58 -9.76 -1.17 -0.14
C LEU A 58 -11.30 -1.14 -0.13
N PHE A 59 -11.94 -2.02 0.64
CA PHE A 59 -13.40 -2.14 0.71
C PHE A 59 -14.11 -0.82 1.02
N ASP A 60 -13.60 -0.02 1.96
CA ASP A 60 -14.22 1.27 2.32
C ASP A 60 -14.06 2.36 1.24
N PHE A 61 -13.22 2.12 0.22
CA PHE A 61 -12.88 3.09 -0.83
C PHE A 61 -13.38 2.68 -2.22
N GLN A 62 -14.26 1.69 -2.33
CA GLN A 62 -14.72 1.08 -3.60
C GLN A 62 -15.03 2.06 -4.74
N ARG A 63 -15.61 3.22 -4.43
CA ARG A 63 -15.99 4.24 -5.43
C ARG A 63 -14.85 5.17 -5.80
N ASP A 64 -13.86 5.31 -4.94
CA ASP A 64 -12.71 6.19 -5.11
C ASP A 64 -11.50 5.47 -5.74
N ILE A 65 -11.52 4.13 -5.75
CA ILE A 65 -10.43 3.33 -6.33
C ILE A 65 -10.61 3.17 -7.84
N GLU A 66 -9.72 3.84 -8.57
CA GLU A 66 -9.50 3.67 -10.00
C GLU A 66 -8.29 2.77 -10.29
N GLY A 67 -8.18 2.30 -11.54
CA GLY A 67 -7.06 1.49 -12.01
C GLY A 67 -5.67 2.07 -11.68
N ARG A 68 -5.50 3.40 -11.73
CA ARG A 68 -4.23 4.08 -11.39
C ARG A 68 -3.77 3.83 -9.95
N VAL A 69 -4.71 3.70 -9.01
CA VAL A 69 -4.37 3.42 -7.60
C VAL A 69 -3.80 2.00 -7.48
N VAL A 70 -4.44 1.04 -8.14
CA VAL A 70 -3.97 -0.36 -8.19
C VAL A 70 -2.59 -0.46 -8.86
N GLU A 71 -2.35 0.27 -9.95
CA GLU A 71 -1.05 0.33 -10.60
C GLU A 71 0.05 0.95 -9.72
N ASN A 72 -0.27 2.01 -8.97
CA ASN A 72 0.67 2.62 -8.05
C ASN A 72 1.02 1.69 -6.90
N ILE A 73 0.01 1.02 -6.32
CA ILE A 73 0.22 0.01 -5.28
C ILE A 73 1.11 -1.11 -5.82
N SER A 74 0.85 -1.62 -7.02
CA SER A 74 1.63 -2.72 -7.59
C SER A 74 3.09 -2.36 -7.83
N LYS A 75 3.36 -1.15 -8.37
CA LYS A 75 4.72 -0.66 -8.60
C LYS A 75 5.50 -0.42 -7.30
N ARG A 76 4.83 -0.01 -6.23
CA ARG A 76 5.47 0.34 -4.96
C ARG A 76 5.63 -0.85 -4.03
N CYS A 77 4.64 -1.74 -4.01
CA CYS A 77 4.51 -2.78 -2.99
C CYS A 77 4.54 -4.20 -3.56
N GLY A 78 4.59 -4.37 -4.89
CA GLY A 78 4.31 -5.65 -5.54
C GLY A 78 5.18 -6.83 -5.09
N GLY A 79 6.46 -6.58 -4.78
CA GLY A 79 7.35 -7.62 -4.26
C GLY A 79 6.97 -8.17 -2.88
N PHE A 80 6.12 -7.48 -2.12
CA PHE A 80 5.77 -7.83 -0.74
C PHE A 80 4.28 -8.07 -0.54
N LEU A 81 3.45 -7.67 -1.50
CA LEU A 81 2.00 -7.77 -1.40
C LEU A 81 1.55 -9.23 -1.47
N ARG A 82 0.93 -9.73 -0.39
CA ARG A 82 0.44 -11.11 -0.27
C ARG A 82 -1.08 -11.19 -0.33
N LYS A 83 -1.79 -10.17 0.15
CA LYS A 83 -3.26 -10.13 0.14
C LYS A 83 -3.78 -8.78 -0.31
N LEU A 84 -4.63 -8.78 -1.33
CA LEU A 84 -5.32 -7.59 -1.82
C LEU A 84 -6.82 -7.88 -2.00
N SER A 85 -7.65 -7.04 -1.40
CA SER A 85 -9.09 -7.01 -1.66
C SER A 85 -9.44 -5.77 -2.47
N LEU A 86 -9.98 -5.99 -3.67
CA LEU A 86 -10.59 -4.98 -4.55
C LEU A 86 -12.10 -5.20 -4.67
N ARG A 87 -12.70 -5.93 -3.72
CA ARG A 87 -14.12 -6.28 -3.76
C ARG A 87 -14.97 -5.02 -3.97
N GLY A 88 -15.84 -5.03 -4.98
CA GLY A 88 -16.76 -3.93 -5.29
C GLY A 88 -16.14 -2.71 -5.96
N CYS A 89 -14.84 -2.72 -6.29
CA CYS A 89 -14.18 -1.60 -6.97
C CYS A 89 -14.59 -1.53 -8.44
N LEU A 90 -15.55 -0.65 -8.76
CA LEU A 90 -16.12 -0.50 -10.12
C LEU A 90 -15.18 0.23 -11.09
N GLY A 91 -14.19 0.97 -10.56
CA GLY A 91 -13.21 1.73 -11.33
C GLY A 91 -12.01 0.92 -11.82
N VAL A 92 -11.88 -0.34 -11.40
CA VAL A 92 -10.75 -1.20 -11.75
C VAL A 92 -11.10 -2.08 -12.95
N GLY A 93 -10.27 -2.01 -14.00
CA GLY A 93 -10.44 -2.81 -15.21
C GLY A 93 -9.15 -3.53 -15.63
N ASP A 94 -9.22 -4.20 -16.77
CA ASP A 94 -8.21 -5.18 -17.18
C ASP A 94 -6.77 -4.66 -17.28
N SER A 95 -6.59 -3.41 -17.74
CA SER A 95 -5.24 -2.83 -17.91
C SER A 95 -4.49 -2.73 -16.59
N ALA A 96 -5.15 -2.23 -15.56
CA ALA A 96 -4.57 -2.05 -14.24
C ALA A 96 -4.20 -3.39 -13.60
N LEU A 97 -5.06 -4.40 -13.78
CA LEU A 97 -4.81 -5.74 -13.25
C LEU A 97 -3.74 -6.52 -14.02
N ARG A 98 -3.54 -6.23 -15.32
CA ARG A 98 -2.40 -6.76 -16.07
C ARG A 98 -1.07 -6.19 -15.53
N THR A 99 -1.01 -4.89 -15.27
CA THR A 99 0.17 -4.29 -14.63
C THR A 99 0.35 -4.81 -13.21
N PHE A 100 -0.75 -5.01 -12.48
CA PHE A 100 -0.72 -5.61 -11.15
C PHE A 100 -0.08 -7.00 -11.18
N SER A 101 -0.54 -7.91 -12.03
CA SER A 101 -0.04 -9.29 -12.03
C SER A 101 1.43 -9.40 -12.42
N GLN A 102 1.92 -8.49 -13.26
CA GLN A 102 3.34 -8.43 -13.62
C GLN A 102 4.25 -8.05 -12.44
N ASN A 103 3.76 -7.17 -11.55
CA ASN A 103 4.54 -6.63 -10.41
C ASN A 103 4.33 -7.42 -9.11
N CYS A 104 3.16 -8.04 -8.93
CA CYS A 104 2.72 -8.68 -7.68
C CYS A 104 2.76 -10.20 -7.76
N ARG A 105 3.95 -10.79 -7.94
CA ARG A 105 4.13 -12.25 -8.12
C ARG A 105 4.07 -13.08 -6.83
N ASN A 106 3.99 -12.42 -5.68
CA ASN A 106 3.94 -13.07 -4.36
C ASN A 106 2.52 -13.02 -3.75
N ILE A 107 1.51 -12.71 -4.58
CA ILE A 107 0.13 -12.60 -4.12
C ILE A 107 -0.45 -13.99 -3.83
N GLU A 108 -1.06 -14.13 -2.67
CA GLU A 108 -1.66 -15.39 -2.19
C GLU A 108 -3.17 -15.32 -2.17
N LEU A 109 -3.71 -14.10 -2.00
CA LEU A 109 -5.14 -13.84 -1.98
C LEU A 109 -5.43 -12.55 -2.75
N LEU A 110 -6.17 -12.68 -3.84
CA LEU A 110 -6.73 -11.57 -4.59
C LEU A 110 -8.25 -11.71 -4.66
N SER A 111 -8.98 -10.75 -4.07
CA SER A 111 -10.44 -10.71 -4.19
C SER A 111 -10.86 -9.64 -5.19
N LEU A 112 -11.53 -10.04 -6.27
CA LEU A 112 -12.09 -9.15 -7.30
C LEU A 112 -13.63 -9.23 -7.35
N ASN A 113 -14.25 -9.76 -6.29
CA ASN A 113 -15.69 -9.99 -6.24
C ASN A 113 -16.46 -8.67 -6.46
N GLY A 114 -17.39 -8.65 -7.41
CA GLY A 114 -18.21 -7.46 -7.69
C GLY A 114 -17.49 -6.38 -8.52
N CYS A 115 -16.28 -6.62 -9.02
CA CYS A 115 -15.65 -5.78 -10.04
C CYS A 115 -16.27 -6.07 -11.41
N THR A 116 -17.01 -5.12 -11.98
CA THR A 116 -17.80 -5.35 -13.19
C THR A 116 -17.04 -5.10 -14.51
N LYS A 117 -15.87 -4.47 -14.46
CA LYS A 117 -15.04 -4.16 -15.63
C LYS A 117 -13.93 -5.17 -15.88
N ILE A 118 -13.96 -6.31 -15.19
CA ILE A 118 -12.96 -7.37 -15.30
C ILE A 118 -13.53 -8.50 -16.15
N THR A 119 -12.77 -8.92 -17.16
CA THR A 119 -13.16 -10.03 -18.03
C THR A 119 -12.70 -11.39 -17.48
N ASP A 120 -13.42 -12.46 -17.82
CA ASP A 120 -13.04 -13.84 -17.44
C ASP A 120 -11.68 -14.25 -18.01
N SER A 121 -11.32 -13.73 -19.18
CA SER A 121 -10.02 -13.98 -19.80
C SER A 121 -8.88 -13.37 -18.97
N LEU A 122 -9.08 -12.17 -18.39
CA LEU A 122 -8.13 -11.60 -17.45
C LEU A 122 -8.07 -12.40 -16.16
N TYR A 123 -9.21 -12.85 -15.62
CA TYR A 123 -9.24 -13.67 -14.42
C TYR A 123 -8.33 -14.90 -14.54
N ASN A 124 -8.42 -15.61 -15.67
CA ASN A 124 -7.53 -16.73 -15.98
C ASN A 124 -6.08 -16.31 -16.14
N TYR A 125 -5.81 -15.17 -16.80
CA TYR A 125 -4.45 -14.65 -16.95
C TYR A 125 -3.79 -14.34 -15.60
N VAL A 126 -4.52 -13.71 -14.67
CA VAL A 126 -3.99 -13.37 -13.35
C VAL A 126 -3.65 -14.64 -12.57
N LEU A 127 -4.51 -15.67 -12.60
CA LEU A 127 -4.25 -16.96 -11.94
C LEU A 127 -3.02 -17.71 -12.49
N LEU A 128 -2.60 -17.43 -13.72
CA LEU A 128 -1.42 -18.05 -14.34
C LEU A 128 -0.12 -17.26 -14.11
N THR A 129 -0.23 -15.97 -13.77
CA THR A 129 0.91 -15.04 -13.73
C THR A 129 1.38 -14.74 -12.30
N CYS A 130 0.51 -14.98 -11.33
CA CYS A 130 0.67 -14.72 -9.91
C CYS A 130 0.58 -16.03 -9.14
#